data_AF-A0A3E4MY71-F1
#
_entry.id   AF-A0A3E4MY71-F1
#
_cell.length_a   1.000
_cell.length_b   1.000
_cell.length_c   1.000
_cell.angle_alpha   90.00
_cell.angle_beta   90.00
_cell.angle_gamma   90.00
#
_symmetry.space_group_name_H-M   'P 1'
#
loop_
_entity.id
_entity.type
_entity.pdbx_description
1 polymer ?
#
loop_
_entity_poly.entity_id
_entity_poly.type
_entity_poly.pdbx_seq_one_letter_code
_entity_poly.pdbx_strand_id
1 'polypeptide(L)'
;MKVFIGGELEHSISDKFRKARNSVIEYMDCLCDISYINELSFYVFCLKGFTTNPLSRYSKKRNRIELEILLPFDKFETANDSQCVEILKQSILDAIENYKNKNIPQH
;
A
#
# COMPACT_ATOMS: atom_id res chain seq x y z
N MET A 1 4.63 15.57 2.06
CA MET A 1 4.57 14.40 1.16
C MET A 1 3.10 14.03 0.97
N LYS A 2 2.65 13.67 -0.24
CA LYS A 2 1.28 13.19 -0.49
C LYS A 2 1.26 11.66 -0.48
N VAL A 3 0.29 11.05 0.21
CA VAL A 3 0.07 9.60 0.18
C VAL A 3 -1.16 9.28 -0.66
N PHE A 4 -1.04 8.35 -1.61
CA PHE A 4 -2.15 7.82 -2.38
C PHE A 4 -2.26 6.32 -2.16
N ILE A 5 -3.45 5.83 -1.84
CA ILE A 5 -3.75 4.41 -1.72
C ILE A 5 -5.02 4.14 -2.54
N GLY A 6 -4.89 3.38 -3.62
CA GLY A 6 -5.99 2.96 -4.48
C GLY A 6 -5.67 1.62 -5.14
N GLY A 7 -6.52 1.12 -6.02
CA GLY A 7 -6.22 -0.10 -6.76
C GLY A 7 -7.46 -0.86 -7.25
N GLU A 8 -7.25 -2.15 -7.54
CA GLU A 8 -8.25 -3.09 -8.04
C GLU A 8 -8.70 -4.04 -6.93
N LEU A 9 -10.00 -4.05 -6.68
CA LEU A 9 -10.61 -4.68 -5.52
C LEU A 9 -11.83 -5.49 -5.98
N GLU A 10 -12.07 -6.62 -5.32
CA GLU A 10 -13.39 -7.25 -5.43
C GLU A 10 -14.48 -6.30 -4.92
N HIS A 11 -15.63 -6.34 -5.55
CA HIS A 11 -16.76 -5.49 -5.16
C HIS A 11 -17.19 -5.75 -3.71
N SER A 12 -17.16 -7.01 -3.26
CA SER A 12 -17.58 -7.43 -1.91
C SER A 12 -16.76 -6.81 -0.77
N ILE A 13 -15.51 -6.39 -1.03
CA ILE A 13 -14.60 -5.84 -0.01
C ILE A 13 -14.35 -4.33 -0.16
N SER A 14 -14.97 -3.69 -1.16
CA SER A 14 -14.73 -2.28 -1.50
C SER A 14 -14.99 -1.32 -0.33
N ASP A 15 -16.08 -1.52 0.42
CA ASP A 15 -16.39 -0.67 1.59
C ASP A 15 -15.46 -0.91 2.77
N LYS A 16 -15.10 -2.17 3.05
CA LYS A 16 -14.12 -2.51 4.09
C LYS A 16 -12.77 -1.90 3.77
N PHE A 17 -12.33 -2.00 2.52
CA PHE A 17 -11.09 -1.40 2.04
C PHE A 17 -11.13 0.12 2.16
N ARG A 18 -12.23 0.77 1.75
CA ARG A 18 -12.38 2.22 1.85
C ARG A 18 -12.22 2.73 3.29
N LYS A 19 -12.83 2.04 4.25
CA LYS A 19 -12.67 2.36 5.68
C LYS A 19 -11.23 2.17 6.15
N ALA A 20 -10.65 0.99 5.88
CA ALA A 20 -9.28 0.67 6.27
C ALA A 20 -8.27 1.65 5.69
N ARG A 21 -8.42 1.99 4.41
CA ARG A 21 -7.62 2.98 3.71
C ARG A 21 -7.64 4.34 4.40
N ASN A 22 -8.82 4.85 4.76
CA ASN A 22 -8.92 6.15 5.40
C ASN A 22 -8.15 6.19 6.73
N SER A 23 -8.30 5.15 7.56
CA SER A 23 -7.55 5.03 8.82
C SER A 23 -6.03 4.91 8.60
N VAL A 24 -5.60 4.18 7.55
CA VAL A 24 -4.17 4.07 7.23
C VAL A 24 -3.60 5.38 6.68
N ILE A 25 -4.35 6.15 5.89
CA ILE A 25 -3.92 7.47 5.42
C ILE A 25 -3.68 8.39 6.62
N GLU A 26 -4.62 8.45 7.56
CA GLU A 26 -4.49 9.25 8.79
C GLU A 26 -3.24 8.85 9.60
N TYR A 27 -2.98 7.54 9.73
CA TYR A 27 -1.78 7.03 10.38
C TYR A 27 -0.51 7.45 9.64
N MET A 28 -0.48 7.30 8.32
CA MET A 28 0.69 7.64 7.52
C MET A 28 0.97 9.15 7.54
N ASP A 29 -0.04 10.00 7.46
CA ASP A 29 0.11 11.45 7.57
C ASP A 29 0.75 11.86 8.91
N CYS A 30 0.43 11.15 10.01
CA CYS A 30 1.08 11.36 11.31
C CYS A 30 2.57 10.96 11.35
N LEU A 31 3.01 10.06 10.46
CA LEU A 31 4.40 9.60 10.38
C LEU A 31 5.25 10.41 9.37
N CYS A 32 4.62 11.27 8.56
CA CYS A 32 5.26 11.89 7.40
C CYS A 32 6.18 13.06 7.77
N ASP A 33 7.43 12.73 8.13
CA ASP A 33 8.59 13.64 7.99
C ASP A 33 9.70 13.00 7.14
N ILE A 34 9.29 12.30 6.06
CA ILE A 34 10.21 11.77 5.06
C ILE A 34 10.52 12.91 4.07
N SER A 35 11.57 13.67 4.38
CA SER A 35 12.19 14.63 3.46
C SER A 35 12.56 13.92 2.15
N TYR A 36 12.55 14.64 1.01
CA TYR A 36 12.98 14.21 -0.34
C TYR A 36 11.96 13.58 -1.31
N ILE A 37 10.77 13.11 -0.93
CA ILE A 37 9.77 12.56 -1.89
C ILE A 37 8.47 13.39 -1.91
N ASN A 38 7.95 13.65 -3.11
CA ASN A 38 6.71 14.43 -3.29
C ASN A 38 5.46 13.58 -3.04
N GLU A 39 5.44 12.35 -3.57
CA GLU A 39 4.29 11.45 -3.52
C GLU A 39 4.72 9.99 -3.29
N LEU A 40 3.98 9.31 -2.41
CA LEU A 40 4.07 7.86 -2.20
C LEU A 40 2.73 7.25 -2.63
N SER A 41 2.75 6.48 -3.71
CA SER A 41 1.57 5.88 -4.31
C SER A 41 1.57 4.37 -4.14
N PHE A 42 0.48 3.85 -3.59
CA PHE A 42 0.23 2.43 -3.43
C PHE A 42 -0.92 2.01 -4.34
N TYR A 43 -0.65 1.00 -5.19
CA TYR A 43 -1.66 0.35 -6.02
C TYR A 43 -1.94 -1.06 -5.48
N VAL A 44 -3.13 -1.25 -4.94
CA VAL A 44 -3.51 -2.45 -4.20
C VAL A 44 -4.31 -3.39 -5.09
N PHE A 45 -3.91 -4.65 -5.15
CA PHE A 45 -4.71 -5.74 -5.71
C PHE A 45 -5.29 -6.56 -4.57
N CYS A 46 -6.62 -6.64 -4.48
CA CYS A 46 -7.32 -7.51 -3.53
C CYS A 46 -8.45 -8.24 -4.29
N LEU A 47 -8.03 -9.22 -5.11
CA LEU A 47 -8.86 -9.93 -6.07
C LEU A 47 -8.87 -11.43 -5.77
N LYS A 48 -10.01 -12.10 -5.93
CA LYS A 48 -10.14 -13.53 -5.59
C LYS A 48 -9.38 -14.39 -6.57
N GLY A 49 -8.48 -15.25 -6.06
CA GLY A 49 -7.65 -16.14 -6.88
C GLY A 49 -6.60 -15.42 -7.74
N PHE A 50 -6.41 -14.11 -7.55
CA PHE A 50 -5.43 -13.32 -8.29
C PHE A 50 -4.03 -13.47 -7.67
N THR A 51 -3.04 -13.68 -8.53
CA THR A 51 -1.63 -13.72 -8.14
C THR A 51 -0.81 -12.91 -9.12
N THR A 52 0.12 -12.13 -8.59
CA THR A 52 1.09 -11.36 -9.37
C THR A 52 2.33 -11.11 -8.51
N ASN A 53 3.43 -10.73 -9.14
CA ASN A 53 4.61 -10.23 -8.45
C ASN A 53 4.50 -8.71 -8.34
N PRO A 54 4.33 -8.14 -7.13
CA PRO A 54 4.17 -6.70 -7.00
C PRO A 54 5.40 -5.93 -7.49
N LEU A 55 5.16 -4.94 -8.34
CA LEU A 55 6.19 -4.07 -8.88
C LEU A 55 6.45 -2.87 -7.95
N SER A 56 7.68 -2.37 -8.00
CA SER A 56 8.09 -1.16 -7.29
C SER A 56 8.89 -0.27 -8.23
N ARG A 57 8.56 1.02 -8.30
CA ARG A 57 9.18 1.98 -9.23
C ARG A 57 9.41 3.33 -8.58
N TYR A 58 10.51 3.98 -8.95
CA TYR A 58 10.74 5.40 -8.70
C TYR A 58 10.56 6.21 -9.99
N SER A 59 9.76 7.27 -9.94
CA SER A 59 9.57 8.23 -11.01
C SER A 59 10.34 9.51 -10.72
N LYS A 60 11.51 9.66 -11.34
CA LYS A 60 12.35 10.86 -11.19
C LYS A 60 11.64 12.14 -11.60
N LYS A 61 10.84 12.10 -12.68
CA LYS A 61 10.10 13.27 -13.19
C LYS A 61 9.06 13.80 -12.20
N ARG A 62 8.38 12.90 -11.47
CA ARG A 62 7.34 13.27 -10.50
C ARG A 62 7.85 13.29 -9.06
N ASN A 63 9.11 12.92 -8.85
CA ASN A 63 9.69 12.64 -7.55
C ASN A 63 8.77 11.77 -6.69
N ARG A 64 8.35 10.63 -7.26
CA ARG A 64 7.31 9.75 -6.74
C ARG A 64 7.77 8.32 -6.65
N ILE A 65 7.42 7.65 -5.56
CA ILE A 65 7.56 6.20 -5.42
C ILE A 65 6.19 5.56 -5.67
N GLU A 66 6.17 4.53 -6.51
CA GLU A 66 4.99 3.75 -6.88
C GLU A 66 5.21 2.29 -6.47
N LEU A 67 4.36 1.78 -5.59
CA LEU A 67 4.45 0.43 -5.03
C LEU A 67 3.14 -0.31 -5.28
N GLU A 68 3.23 -1.50 -5.87
CA GLU A 68 2.11 -2.43 -5.93
C GLU A 68 2.07 -3.26 -4.64
N ILE A 69 0.86 -3.59 -4.21
CA ILE A 69 0.61 -4.42 -3.02
C ILE A 69 -0.42 -5.48 -3.41
N LEU A 70 -0.12 -6.74 -3.12
CA LEU A 70 -1.07 -7.83 -3.22
C LEU A 70 -1.61 -8.16 -1.83
N LEU A 71 -2.90 -7.91 -1.61
CA LEU A 71 -3.58 -8.29 -0.38
C LEU A 71 -4.18 -9.69 -0.50
N PRO A 72 -4.13 -10.50 0.56
CA PRO A 72 -4.79 -11.80 0.59
C PRO A 72 -6.30 -11.64 0.69
N PHE A 73 -7.01 -11.83 -0.43
CA PHE A 73 -8.47 -11.65 -0.52
C PHE A 73 -9.24 -12.41 0.57
N ASP A 74 -9.02 -13.71 0.74
CA ASP A 74 -9.80 -14.53 1.70
C ASP A 74 -9.62 -14.05 3.15
N LYS A 75 -8.42 -13.58 3.50
CA LYS A 75 -8.15 -13.00 4.83
C LYS A 75 -8.81 -11.64 4.99
N PHE A 76 -8.78 -10.81 3.95
CA PHE A 76 -9.37 -9.47 3.98
C PHE A 76 -10.91 -9.53 3.99
N GLU A 77 -11.51 -10.48 3.27
CA GLU A 77 -12.96 -10.70 3.20
C GLU A 77 -13.53 -11.08 4.58
N THR A 78 -12.85 -11.99 5.28
CA THR A 78 -13.29 -12.50 6.59
C THR A 78 -12.89 -11.62 7.77
N ALA A 79 -11.96 -10.68 7.57
CA ALA A 79 -11.52 -9.74 8.59
C ALA A 79 -12.62 -8.73 9.00
N ASN A 80 -12.58 -8.33 10.27
CA ASN A 80 -13.32 -7.18 10.77
C ASN A 80 -12.61 -5.87 10.41
N ASP A 81 -13.28 -4.73 10.65
CA ASP A 81 -12.76 -3.41 10.24
C ASP A 81 -11.35 -3.12 10.81
N SER A 82 -11.08 -3.48 12.08
CA SER A 82 -9.76 -3.27 12.69
C SER A 82 -8.68 -4.19 12.10
N GLN A 83 -9.03 -5.44 11.81
CA GLN A 83 -8.12 -6.38 11.15
C GLN A 83 -7.80 -5.93 9.71
N CYS A 84 -8.77 -5.40 8.97
CA CYS A 84 -8.55 -4.84 7.64
C CYS A 84 -7.54 -3.68 7.66
N VAL A 85 -7.62 -2.81 8.68
CA VAL A 85 -6.64 -1.71 8.89
C VAL A 85 -5.24 -2.29 9.08
N GLU A 86 -5.06 -3.25 9.99
CA GLU A 86 -3.75 -3.83 10.27
C GLU A 86 -3.19 -4.61 9.07
N ILE A 87 -4.02 -5.36 8.34
CA ILE A 87 -3.62 -6.06 7.11
C ILE A 87 -3.08 -5.04 6.08
N LEU A 88 -3.82 -3.97 5.81
CA LEU A 88 -3.42 -2.96 4.83
C LEU A 88 -2.16 -2.21 5.29
N LYS A 89 -2.11 -1.81 6.55
CA LYS A 89 -0.97 -1.11 7.16
C LYS A 89 0.30 -1.95 7.08
N GLN A 90 0.26 -3.20 7.51
CA GLN A 90 1.43 -4.08 7.46
C GLN A 90 1.90 -4.29 6.02
N SER A 91 0.97 -4.54 5.09
CA SER A 91 1.32 -4.72 3.68
C SER A 91 1.98 -3.49 3.05
N ILE A 92 1.57 -2.28 3.48
CA ILE A 92 2.20 -1.02 3.09
C ILE A 92 3.62 -0.90 3.65
N LEU A 93 3.80 -1.19 4.95
CA LEU A 93 5.11 -1.14 5.59
C LEU A 93 6.09 -2.12 4.94
N ASP A 94 5.63 -3.35 4.69
CA ASP A 94 6.40 -4.39 4.00
C ASP A 94 6.80 -3.94 2.58
N ALA A 95 5.89 -3.31 1.84
CA ALA A 95 6.19 -2.79 0.50
C ALA A 95 7.25 -1.68 0.52
N ILE A 96 7.18 -0.78 1.51
CA ILE A 96 8.20 0.27 1.69
C ILE A 96 9.56 -0.34 2.05
N GLU A 97 9.58 -1.30 2.98
CA GLU A 97 10.81 -1.96 3.40
C GLU A 97 11.46 -2.73 2.25
N ASN A 98 10.66 -3.49 1.50
CA ASN A 98 11.11 -4.19 0.30
C ASN A 98 11.68 -3.24 -0.76
N TYR A 99 11.04 -2.08 -0.97
CA TYR A 99 11.57 -1.06 -1.87
C TYR A 99 12.92 -0.54 -1.39
N LYS A 100 13.06 -0.22 -0.09
CA LYS A 100 14.33 0.22 0.48
C LYS A 100 15.40 -0.84 0.25
N ASN A 101 15.15 -2.10 0.60
CA ASN A 101 16.12 -3.20 0.46
C ASN A 101 16.60 -3.40 -0.99
N LYS A 102 15.72 -3.24 -1.98
CA LYS A 102 16.08 -3.35 -3.40
C LYS A 102 16.85 -2.14 -3.95
N ASN A 103 16.72 -0.97 -3.33
CA ASN A 103 17.28 0.29 -3.83
C ASN A 103 18.40 0.86 -2.94
N ILE A 104 18.82 0.14 -1.90
CA ILE A 104 20.10 0.41 -1.24
C ILE A 104 21.20 0.15 -2.28
N PRO A 105 22.06 1.13 -2.59
CA PRO A 105 23.29 0.85 -3.33
C PRO A 105 24.03 -0.24 -2.55
N GLN A 106 24.20 -1.41 -3.16
CA GLN A 106 25.14 -2.39 -2.62
C GLN A 106 26.54 -1.78 -2.76
N HIS A 107 26.96 -1.07 -1.71
CA HIS A 107 28.32 -0.57 -1.56
C HIS A 107 29.23 -1.72 -1.13
#